data_AF-A0A139D509-F1
#
_entry.id   AF-A0A139D509-F1
#
_cell.length_a   1.000
_cell.length_b   1.000
_cell.length_c   1.000
_cell.angle_alpha   90.00
_cell.angle_beta   90.00
_cell.angle_gamma   90.00
#
_symmetry.space_group_name_H-M   'P 1'
#
loop_
_entity.id
_entity.type
_entity.pdbx_description
1 polymer ?
#
loop_
_entity_poly.entity_id
_entity_poly.type
_entity_poly.pdbx_seq_one_letter_code
_entity_poly.pdbx_strand_id
1 'polypeptide(L)' 'FGTVQGAVRSIKAGSDIVLISHSYDLQKEALAAVTAAVKNGEITKKRIKESVKRILKLKVKRLSESI' A
#
# COMPACT_ATOMS: atom_id res chain seq x y z
N PHE A 1 0.67 3.25 -17.82
CA PHE A 1 0.54 2.21 -16.77
C PHE A 1 -0.93 2.13 -16.38
N GLY A 2 -1.55 0.94 -16.35
CA GLY A 2 -2.92 0.79 -15.83
C GLY A 2 -2.96 0.90 -14.30
N THR A 3 -4.14 1.15 -13.72
CA THR A 3 -4.34 1.38 -12.26
C THR A 3 -3.70 0.31 -11.38
N VAL A 4 -3.92 -0.96 -11.72
CA VAL A 4 -3.40 -2.13 -10.98
C VAL A 4 -1.86 -2.13 -10.96
N GLN A 5 -1.23 -1.97 -12.13
CA GLN A 5 0.23 -1.90 -12.21
C GLN A 5 0.79 -0.61 -11.62
N GLY A 6 0.01 0.48 -11.66
CA GLY A 6 0.31 1.73 -10.99
C GLY A 6 0.49 1.55 -9.48
N ALA A 7 -0.38 0.78 -8.83
CA ALA A 7 -0.30 0.48 -7.40
C ALA A 7 1.03 -0.22 -7.04
N VAL A 8 1.42 -1.25 -7.79
CA VAL A 8 2.69 -1.96 -7.60
C VAL A 8 3.88 -1.01 -7.75
N ARG A 9 3.90 -0.23 -8.84
CA ARG A 9 5.01 0.70 -9.12
C ARG A 9 5.10 1.84 -8.11
N SER A 10 3.96 2.35 -7.64
CA SER A 10 3.89 3.39 -6.60
C SER A 10 4.50 2.90 -5.29
N ILE A 11 4.16 1.68 -4.84
CA ILE A 11 4.75 1.11 -3.62
C ILE A 11 6.26 0.89 -3.80
N LYS A 12 6.70 0.35 -4.95
CA LYS A 12 8.12 0.18 -5.28
C LYS A 12 8.87 1.52 -5.25
N ALA A 13 8.26 2.59 -5.75
CA ALA A 13 8.84 3.92 -5.77
C ALA A 13 8.92 4.57 -4.38
N GLY A 14 8.21 4.05 -3.37
CA GLY A 14 8.30 4.53 -1.99
C GLY A 14 7.00 5.02 -1.37
N SER A 15 5.88 5.03 -2.11
CA SER A 15 4.59 5.44 -1.55
C SER A 15 4.12 4.48 -0.44
N ASP A 16 3.60 5.03 0.65
CA ASP A 16 3.10 4.23 1.77
C ASP A 16 1.63 3.83 1.63
N ILE A 17 0.83 4.67 0.98
CA ILE A 17 -0.62 4.47 0.78
C ILE A 17 -0.92 4.66 -0.70
N VAL A 18 -1.71 3.74 -1.27
CA VAL A 18 -2.28 3.85 -2.61
C VAL A 18 -3.78 4.07 -2.47
N LEU A 19 -4.32 5.08 -3.15
CA LEU A 19 -5.74 5.40 -3.18
C LEU A 19 -6.35 5.04 -4.54
N ILE A 20 -7.35 4.18 -4.55
CA ILE A 20 -8.18 3.88 -5.71
C ILE A 20 -9.62 4.17 -5.28
N SER A 21 -10.17 5.31 -5.69
CA SER A 21 -11.35 5.87 -5.02
C SER A 21 -12.69 5.22 -5.40
N HIS A 22 -12.86 4.81 -6.66
CA HIS A 22 -14.21 4.60 -7.21
C HIS A 22 -14.51 3.17 -7.68
N SER A 23 -13.51 2.41 -8.10
CA SER A 23 -13.73 1.07 -8.66
C SER A 23 -13.29 0.00 -7.68
N TYR A 24 -14.27 -0.73 -7.14
CA TYR A 24 -14.02 -1.85 -6.24
C TYR A 24 -13.25 -2.99 -6.92
N ASP A 25 -13.52 -3.24 -8.20
CA ASP A 25 -12.79 -4.27 -8.94
C ASP A 25 -11.32 -3.90 -9.11
N LEU A 26 -11.03 -2.64 -9.47
CA LEU A 26 -9.64 -2.18 -9.53
C LEU A 26 -8.95 -2.18 -8.16
N GLN A 27 -9.68 -1.94 -7.06
CA GLN A 27 -9.15 -2.06 -5.70
C GLN A 27 -8.74 -3.52 -5.40
N LYS A 28 -9.61 -4.50 -5.69
CA LYS A 28 -9.32 -5.93 -5.50
C LYS A 28 -8.14 -6.39 -6.35
N GLU A 29 -8.13 -6.01 -7.63
CA GLU A 29 -7.06 -6.37 -8.56
C GLU A 29 -5.72 -5.76 -8.13
N ALA A 30 -5.70 -4.50 -7.71
CA ALA A 30 -4.50 -3.86 -7.19
C ALA A 30 -3.98 -4.56 -5.92
N LEU A 31 -4.88 -4.94 -5.00
CA LEU A 31 -4.51 -5.69 -3.80
C LEU A 31 -3.91 -7.06 -4.15
N ALA A 32 -4.52 -7.79 -5.08
CA ALA A 32 -4.02 -9.08 -5.56
C ALA A 32 -2.64 -8.93 -6.21
N ALA A 33 -2.45 -7.94 -7.09
CA ALA A 33 -1.20 -7.68 -7.78
C ALA A 33 -0.07 -7.29 -6.81
N VAL A 34 -0.33 -6.40 -5.85
CA VAL A 34 0.65 -6.04 -4.81
C VAL A 34 1.00 -7.26 -3.96
N THR A 35 0.01 -8.08 -3.59
CA THR A 35 0.25 -9.30 -2.82
C THR A 35 1.12 -10.30 -3.60
N ALA A 36 0.86 -10.49 -4.89
CA ALA A 36 1.66 -11.32 -5.76
C ALA A 36 3.10 -10.79 -5.91
N ALA A 37 3.27 -9.48 -6.10
CA ALA A 37 4.57 -8.81 -6.16
C ALA A 37 5.38 -8.94 -4.86
N VAL A 38 4.71 -9.05 -3.70
CA VAL A 38 5.41 -9.35 -2.44
C VAL A 38 5.80 -10.83 -2.34
N LYS A 39 4.90 -11.74 -2.76
CA LYS A 39 5.15 -13.20 -2.72
C LYS A 39 6.27 -13.63 -3.66
N ASN A 40 6.37 -13.01 -4.83
CA ASN A 40 7.39 -13.34 -5.84
C ASN A 40 8.72 -12.57 -5.62
N GLY A 41 8.80 -11.68 -4.64
CA GLY A 41 10.01 -10.94 -4.30
C GLY A 41 10.23 -9.61 -5.04
N GLU A 42 9.34 -9.21 -5.95
CA GLU A 42 9.42 -7.91 -6.62
C GLU A 42 9.33 -6.73 -5.64
N ILE A 43 8.53 -6.88 -4.57
CA ILE A 43 8.48 -5.98 -3.42
C ILE A 43 8.94 -6.76 -2.18
N THR A 44 9.97 -6.29 -1.50
CA THR A 44 10.44 -6.96 -0.28
C THR A 44 9.41 -6.83 0.84
N LYS A 45 9.27 -7.87 1.68
CA LYS A 45 8.45 -7.78 2.91
C LYS A 45 8.90 -6.63 3.82
N LYS A 46 10.20 -6.31 3.84
CA LYS A 46 10.76 -5.17 4.59
C LYS A 46 10.14 -3.84 4.13
N ARG A 47 10.06 -3.62 2.81
CA ARG A 47 9.45 -2.43 2.23
C ARG A 47 8.01 -2.22 2.70
N ILE A 48 7.21 -3.29 2.78
CA ILE A 48 5.84 -3.23 3.31
C ILE A 48 5.82 -2.91 4.81
N LYS A 49 6.67 -3.56 5.62
CA LYS A 49 6.76 -3.32 7.07
C LYS A 49 7.10 -1.86 7.40
N GLU A 50 7.97 -1.23 6.60
CA GLU A 50 8.32 0.19 6.76
C GLU A 50 7.10 1.11 6.56
N SER A 51 6.30 0.89 5.51
CA SER A 51 5.07 1.65 5.28
C SER A 51 4.07 1.45 6.40
N VAL A 52 3.83 0.21 6.81
CA VAL A 52 2.91 -0.11 7.91
C VAL A 52 3.33 0.61 9.19
N LYS A 53 4.62 0.63 9.52
CA LYS A 53 5.15 1.36 10.69
C LYS A 53 4.84 2.86 10.62
N ARG A 54 5.04 3.51 9.47
CA ARG A 54 4.75 4.95 9.29
C ARG A 54 3.25 5.24 9.42
N ILE A 55 2.42 4.41 8.79
CA ILE A 55 0.96 4.55 8.82
C ILE A 55 0.44 4.38 10.26
N LEU A 56 0.88 3.34 10.97
CA LEU A 56 0.47 3.11 12.35
C LEU A 56 0.94 4.24 13.27
N LYS A 57 2.17 4.73 13.11
CA LYS A 57 2.66 5.90 13.87
C LYS A 57 1.77 7.13 13.65
N LEU A 58 1.35 7.39 12.41
CA LEU A 58 0.46 8.49 12.09
C LEU A 58 -0.93 8.29 12.72
N LYS A 59 -1.50 7.09 12.62
CA LYS A 59 -2.78 6.76 13.24
C LYS A 59 -2.74 6.94 14.76
N VAL A 60 -1.70 6.44 15.43
CA VAL A 60 -1.50 6.66 16.87
C VAL A 60 -1.50 8.15 17.16
N LYS A 61 -0.62 8.92 16.51
CA LYS A 61 -0.52 10.37 16.71
C LYS A 61 -1.87 11.08 16.60
N ARG A 62 -2.67 10.77 15.57
CA ARG A 62 -3.91 11.50 15.29
C ARG A 62 -5.13 11.01 16.06
N LEU A 63 -5.17 9.72 16.41
CA LEU A 63 -6.31 9.14 17.12
C LEU A 63 -6.14 9.16 18.64
N SER A 64 -4.90 9.17 19.16
CA SER A 64 -4.66 9.33 20.59
C SER A 64 -4.75 10.78 21.07
N GLU A 65 -4.67 11.76 20.16
CA GLU A 65 -4.92 13.19 20.45
C GLU A 65 -6.43 13.50 20.58
N SER A 66 -7.33 12.52 20.37
CA SER A 66 -8.80 12.68 20.40
C SER A 66 -9.47 11.97 21.58
N ILE A 67 -8.69 11.59 22.61
CA ILE A 67 -9.14 11.05 23.90
C ILE A 67 -8.52 11.94 24.98
#